data_AF-A0A9D5KE16-F1
#
_entry.id   AF-A0A9D5KE16-F1
#
_cell.length_a   1.000
_cell.length_b   1.000
_cell.length_c   1.000
_cell.angle_alpha   90.00
_cell.angle_beta   90.00
_cell.angle_gamma   90.00
#
_symmetry.space_group_name_H-M   'P 1'
#
loop_
_entity.id
_entity.type
_entity.pdbx_description
1 polymer ?
#
loop_
_entity_poly.entity_id
_entity_poly.type
_entity_poly.pdbx_seq_one_letter_code
_entity_poly.pdbx_strand_id
1 'polypeptide(L)' 'MKVKFVLSFLLMLLVVIFTLQNTHVTQINFIFWHFSLSRALLIFIVLGIGIALGLLLGGISKKRLPRDS' A
#
# COMPACT_ATOMS: atom_id res chain seq x y z
N MET A 1 12.63 -8.22 -22.74
CA MET A 1 11.74 -7.12 -22.29
C MET A 1 10.26 -7.52 -22.23
N LYS A 2 9.74 -8.29 -23.20
CA LYS A 2 8.33 -8.77 -23.23
C LYS A 2 7.93 -9.63 -22.02
N VAL A 3 8.80 -10.53 -21.56
CA VAL A 3 8.51 -11.42 -20.41
C VAL A 3 8.30 -10.65 -19.11
N LYS A 4 9.11 -9.60 -18.85
CA LYS A 4 8.95 -8.74 -17.66
C LYS A 4 7.61 -8.00 -17.67
N PHE A 5 7.17 -7.56 -18.86
CA PHE A 5 5.88 -6.88 -19.04
C PHE A 5 4.70 -7.84 -18.88
N VAL A 6 4.76 -9.01 -19.50
CA VAL A 6 3.72 -10.05 -19.39
C VAL A 6 3.62 -10.56 -17.95
N LEU A 7 4.75 -10.77 -17.26
CA LEU A 7 4.78 -11.19 -15.87
C LEU A 7 4.19 -10.10 -14.95
N SER A 8 4.53 -8.83 -15.17
CA SER A 8 3.96 -7.72 -14.42
C SER A 8 2.45 -7.58 -14.65
N PHE A 9 1.98 -7.80 -15.88
CA PHE A 9 0.57 -7.77 -16.21
C PHE A 9 -0.21 -8.92 -15.57
N LEU A 10 0.36 -10.14 -15.57
CA LEU A 10 -0.19 -11.31 -14.88
C LEU A 10 -0.27 -11.09 -13.36
N LEU A 11 0.79 -10.53 -12.74
CA LEU A 11 0.77 -10.18 -11.32
C LEU A 11 -0.32 -9.15 -11.01
N MET A 12 -0.44 -8.12 -11.84
CA MET A 12 -1.48 -7.10 -11.68
C MET A 12 -2.89 -7.71 -11.76
N LEU A 13 -3.12 -8.59 -12.74
CA LEU A 13 -4.39 -9.30 -12.90
C LEU A 13 -4.70 -10.19 -11.69
N LEU A 14 -3.68 -10.89 -11.18
CA LEU A 14 -3.78 -11.75 -10.00
C LEU A 14 -4.17 -10.95 -8.75
N VAL A 15 -3.59 -9.76 -8.56
CA VAL A 15 -3.95 -8.85 -7.45
C VAL A 15 -5.40 -8.40 -7.55
N VAL A 16 -5.86 -8.05 -8.76
CA VAL A 16 -7.27 -7.65 -8.99
C VAL A 16 -8.22 -8.79 -8.68
N ILE A 17 -7.95 -9.99 -9.20
CA ILE A 17 -8.78 -11.19 -8.96
C ILE A 17 -8.76 -11.57 -7.48
N PHE A 18 -7.59 -11.58 -6.84
CA PHE A 18 -7.47 -11.86 -5.41
C PHE A 18 -8.27 -10.84 -4.59
N THR A 19 -8.21 -9.56 -4.94
CA THR A 19 -8.99 -8.51 -4.27
C THR A 19 -10.49 -8.72 -4.45
N LEU A 20 -10.93 -9.03 -5.68
CA LEU A 20 -12.34 -9.32 -6.02
C LEU A 20 -12.88 -10.59 -5.36
N GLN A 21 -12.07 -11.64 -5.21
CA GLN A 21 -12.49 -12.86 -4.52
C GLN A 21 -12.50 -12.69 -2.99
N ASN A 22 -11.61 -11.85 -2.47
CA ASN A 22 -11.54 -11.52 -1.05
C ASN A 22 -12.38 -10.26 -0.71
N THR A 23 -13.42 -9.93 -1.51
CA THR A 23 -14.40 -8.89 -1.19
C THR A 23 -15.40 -9.35 -0.12
N HIS A 24 -14.91 -9.93 0.98
CA HIS A 24 -15.72 -10.01 2.17
C HIS A 24 -15.83 -8.59 2.73
N VAL A 25 -16.87 -7.88 2.30
CA VAL A 25 -17.14 -6.50 2.67
C VAL A 25 -17.29 -6.48 4.18
N THR A 26 -16.40 -5.74 4.83
CA THR A 26 -16.41 -5.64 6.28
C THR A 26 -16.83 -4.24 6.65
N GLN A 27 -17.77 -4.13 7.58
CA GLN A 27 -18.14 -2.84 8.13
C GLN A 27 -17.02 -2.36 9.06
N ILE A 28 -16.48 -1.19 8.74
CA ILE A 28 -15.48 -0.52 9.55
C ILE A 28 -16.19 0.63 10.26
N ASN A 29 -16.15 0.57 11.58
CA ASN A 29 -16.65 1.62 12.46
C ASN A 29 -15.44 2.40 12.96
N PHE A 30 -15.16 3.54 12.35
CA PHE A 30 -14.24 4.55 12.85
C PHE A 30 -15.01 5.52 13.75
N ILE A 31 -14.32 6.21 14.67
CA ILE A 31 -14.88 7.04 15.75
C ILE A 31 -16.15 7.83 15.36
N PHE A 32 -16.16 8.49 14.19
CA PHE A 32 -17.35 9.18 13.65
C PHE A 32 -17.75 8.72 12.23
N TRP A 33 -17.10 7.68 11.69
CA TRP A 33 -17.22 7.31 10.28
C TRP A 33 -17.56 5.83 10.16
N HIS A 34 -18.62 5.53 9.41
CA HIS A 34 -19.02 4.16 9.11
C HIS A 34 -18.89 3.96 7.61
N PHE A 35 -18.04 3.02 7.20
CA PHE A 35 -17.87 2.69 5.80
C PHE A 35 -17.66 1.19 5.60
N SER A 36 -18.14 0.70 4.47
CA SER A 36 -18.11 -0.72 4.13
C SER A 36 -17.07 -0.93 3.04
N LEU A 37 -16.01 -1.67 3.34
CA LEU A 37 -14.89 -1.86 2.44
C LEU A 37 -14.33 -3.28 2.58
N SER A 38 -13.72 -3.84 1.52
CA SER A 38 -13.05 -5.13 1.64
C SER A 38 -11.87 -5.02 2.63
N ARG A 39 -11.72 -6.01 3.52
CA ARG A 39 -10.56 -6.14 4.43
C ARG A 39 -9.23 -6.03 3.69
N ALA A 40 -9.11 -6.64 2.51
CA ALA A 40 -7.88 -6.63 1.73
C ALA A 40 -7.52 -5.21 1.24
N LEU A 41 -8.51 -4.47 0.75
CA LEU A 41 -8.34 -3.09 0.33
C LEU A 41 -7.98 -2.17 1.50
N LEU A 42 -8.59 -2.38 2.69
CA LEU A 42 -8.22 -1.62 3.88
C LEU A 42 -6.75 -1.84 4.25
N ILE A 43 -6.27 -3.09 4.25
CA ILE A 43 -4.86 -3.40 4.55
C ILE A 43 -3.94 -2.71 3.54
N PHE A 44 -4.28 -2.74 2.24
CA PHE A 44 -3.51 -2.06 1.20
C PHE A 44 -3.45 -0.54 1.39
N ILE A 45 -4.59 0.09 1.71
CA ILE A 45 -4.66 1.54 1.93
C ILE A 45 -3.82 1.94 3.15
N VAL A 46 -3.96 1.25 4.27
CA VAL A 46 -3.22 1.53 5.51
C VAL A 46 -1.71 1.34 5.29
N LEU A 47 -1.30 0.28 4.61
CA LEU A 47 0.09 0.02 4.26
C LEU A 47 0.65 1.12 3.34
N GLY A 48 -0.10 1.51 2.31
CA GLY A 48 0.27 2.58 1.39
C GLY A 48 0.47 3.92 2.11
N ILE A 49 -0.44 4.28 3.01
CA ILE A 49 -0.32 5.48 3.85
C ILE A 49 0.92 5.40 4.75
N GLY A 50 1.15 4.26 5.40
CA GLY A 50 2.33 4.04 6.24
C GLY A 50 3.65 4.20 5.49
N ILE A 51 3.75 3.63 4.28
CA ILE A 51 4.93 3.79 3.41
C ILE A 51 5.08 5.25 2.96
N ALA A 52 4.00 5.90 2.52
CA ALA A 52 4.04 7.30 2.10
C ALA A 52 4.51 8.21 3.23
N LEU A 53 3.96 8.05 4.44
CA LEU A 53 4.40 8.78 5.64
C LEU A 53 5.86 8.47 6.00
N GLY A 54 6.26 7.20 5.95
CA GLY A 54 7.63 6.78 6.21
C GLY A 54 8.64 7.39 5.23
N LEU A 55 8.28 7.51 3.96
CA LEU A 55 9.10 8.16 2.93
C LEU A 55 9.14 9.69 3.10
N LEU A 56 8.00 10.32 3.40
CA LEU A 56 7.91 11.76 3.64
C LEU A 56 8.69 12.18 4.89
N LEU A 57 8.57 11.43 5.99
CA LEU A 57 9.27 11.71 7.24
C LEU A 57 10.74 11.27 7.20
N GLY A 58 11.03 10.13 6.57
CA GLY A 58 12.40 9.60 6.42
C GLY A 58 13.26 10.40 5.44
N GLY A 59 12.65 11.05 4.44
CA GLY A 59 13.34 11.96 3.53
C GLY A 59 13.96 13.19 4.22
N ILE A 60 13.47 13.57 5.39
CA ILE A 60 13.95 14.72 6.18
C ILE A 60 15.18 14.35 7.03
N SER A 61 15.38 13.07 7.37
CA SER A 61 16.44 12.65 8.31
C SER A 61 17.83 12.44 7.69
N LYS A 62 18.07 12.85 6.44
CA LYS A 62 19.42 12.79 5.87
C LYS A 62 20.29 14.00 6.27
N LYS A 63 20.39 14.31 7.56
CA LYS A 63 21.55 15.08 8.07
C LYS A 63 22.76 14.15 8.09
N ARG A 64 23.49 14.09 6.98
CA ARG A 64 24.87 13.60 7.01
C ARG A 64 25.66 14.61 7.84
N LEU A 65 26.07 14.21 9.04
CA LEU A 65 27.09 14.93 9.80
C LEU A 65 28.37 14.97 8.94
N PRO A 66 29.02 16.14 8.77
CA PRO A 66 30.34 16.20 8.17
C PRO A 66 31.29 15.45 9.10
N ARG A 67 31.85 14.34 8.60
CA ARG A 67 32.97 13.69 9.26
C ARG A 67 34.21 14.40 8.74
N ASP A 68 34.73 15.26 9.61
CA ASP A 68 36.01 15.97 9.50
C ASP A 68 37.13 15.03 9.02
N SER A 69 38.01 15.52 8.16
CA SER A 69 39.23 14.85 7.67
C SER A 69 40.33 15.87 7.49
#